data_AF-A0A947Y7W0-F1
#
_entry.id   AF-A0A947Y7W0-F1
#
_cell.length_a   1.000
_cell.length_b   1.000
_cell.length_c   1.000
_cell.angle_alpha   90.00
_cell.angle_beta   90.00
_cell.angle_gamma   90.00
#
_symmetry.space_group_name_H-M   'P 1'
#
loop_
_entity.id
_entity.type
_entity.pdbx_description
1 polymer ?
#
loop_
_entity_poly.entity_id
_entity_poly.type
_entity_poly.pdbx_seq_one_letter_code
_entity_poly.pdbx_strand_id
1 'polypeptide(L)'
;MTYPIKTLSQVPLALKGFRKEKGLTQAAMAEKLGITQQSYAYFETNPATATLGRVFMVLRMLDVEISLNQTSPASSKGATPSVKVTNKRPVKPVIQKTSKTPRAVAIRKAKPSAVVKVGRIVAPTRKKESW
;
A
#
# COMPACT_ATOMS: atom_id res chain seq x y z
N MET A 1 -16.67 -10.23 2.80
CA MET A 1 -15.63 -11.14 3.33
C MET A 1 -14.31 -10.38 3.37
N THR A 2 -13.43 -10.64 4.34
CA THR A 2 -12.17 -9.89 4.49
C THR A 2 -10.98 -10.82 4.25
N TYR A 3 -10.16 -10.50 3.25
CA TYR A 3 -8.95 -11.26 2.92
C TYR A 3 -7.71 -10.39 3.14
N PRO A 4 -6.82 -10.74 4.08
CA PRO A 4 -5.65 -9.93 4.37
C PRO A 4 -4.62 -10.05 3.23
N ILE A 5 -4.28 -8.91 2.63
CA ILE A 5 -3.16 -8.79 1.68
C ILE A 5 -1.88 -8.55 2.49
N LYS A 6 -0.96 -9.51 2.44
CA LYS A 6 0.34 -9.47 3.15
C LYS A 6 1.51 -9.07 2.26
N THR A 7 1.39 -9.25 0.94
CA THR A 7 2.47 -8.98 -0.02
C THR A 7 1.94 -8.27 -1.26
N LEU A 8 2.79 -7.49 -1.93
CA LEU A 8 2.43 -6.81 -3.18
C LEU A 8 2.07 -7.78 -4.31
N SER A 9 2.67 -8.98 -4.32
CA SER A 9 2.38 -10.03 -5.30
C SER A 9 0.94 -10.57 -5.24
N GLN A 10 0.21 -10.32 -4.15
CA GLN A 10 -1.19 -10.72 -4.00
C GLN A 10 -2.16 -9.70 -4.62
N VAL A 11 -1.73 -8.45 -4.80
CA VAL A 11 -2.56 -7.36 -5.33
C VAL A 11 -3.09 -7.64 -6.75
N PRO A 12 -2.29 -8.15 -7.72
CA PRO A 12 -2.81 -8.48 -9.05
C PRO A 12 -3.99 -9.45 -9.01
N LEU A 13 -3.89 -10.50 -8.19
CA LEU A 13 -4.93 -11.51 -8.06
C LEU A 13 -6.19 -10.92 -7.41
N ALA A 14 -6.02 -10.08 -6.38
CA ALA A 14 -7.11 -9.38 -5.73
C ALA A 14 -7.86 -8.44 -6.70
N LEU A 15 -7.13 -7.58 -7.42
CA LEU A 15 -7.72 -6.66 -8.40
C LEU A 15 -8.50 -7.40 -9.50
N LYS A 16 -7.93 -8.49 -10.01
CA LYS A 16 -8.60 -9.34 -11.00
C LYS A 16 -9.86 -10.01 -10.44
N GLY A 17 -9.81 -10.46 -9.19
CA GLY A 17 -10.95 -11.03 -8.47
C GLY A 17 -12.11 -10.03 -8.38
N PHE A 18 -11.87 -8.86 -7.80
CA PHE A 18 -12.90 -7.82 -7.64
C PHE A 18 -13.45 -7.31 -8.97
N ARG A 19 -12.60 -7.17 -9.99
CA ARG A 19 -13.05 -6.82 -11.34
C ARG A 19 -14.05 -7.84 -11.88
N LYS A 20 -13.75 -9.14 -11.74
CA LYS A 20 -14.63 -10.22 -12.19
C LYS A 20 -15.91 -10.28 -11.37
N GLU A 21 -15.83 -10.09 -10.06
CA GLU A 21 -16.99 -10.03 -9.16
C GLU A 21 -17.95 -8.91 -9.56
N LYS A 22 -17.41 -7.75 -9.98
CA LYS A 22 -18.20 -6.63 -10.51
C LYS A 22 -18.67 -6.83 -11.97
N GLY A 23 -18.36 -7.97 -12.61
CA GLY A 23 -18.74 -8.26 -13.99
C GLY A 23 -18.08 -7.36 -15.04
N LEU A 24 -17.01 -6.65 -14.70
CA LEU A 24 -16.36 -5.71 -15.62
C LEU A 24 -15.28 -6.41 -16.45
N THR A 25 -15.23 -6.10 -17.75
CA THR A 25 -14.10 -6.51 -18.60
C THR A 25 -12.90 -5.58 -18.41
N GLN A 26 -11.72 -5.99 -18.85
CA GLN A 26 -10.55 -5.11 -18.88
C GLN A 26 -10.80 -3.88 -19.76
N ALA A 27 -11.51 -4.05 -20.89
CA ALA A 27 -11.87 -2.95 -21.78
C ALA A 27 -12.81 -1.95 -21.10
N ALA A 28 -13.84 -2.43 -20.39
CA ALA A 28 -14.78 -1.56 -19.66
C ALA A 28 -14.09 -0.76 -18.55
N MET A 29 -13.13 -1.37 -17.84
CA MET A 29 -12.30 -0.65 -16.87
C MET A 29 -11.41 0.40 -17.54
N ALA A 30 -10.78 0.05 -18.66
CA ALA A 30 -9.93 0.97 -19.40
C ALA A 30 -10.71 2.18 -19.93
N GLU A 31 -11.91 1.96 -20.47
CA GLU A 31 -12.84 2.99 -20.93
C GLU A 31 -13.21 3.96 -19.80
N LYS A 32 -13.63 3.45 -18.64
CA LYS A 32 -13.93 4.27 -17.46
C LYS A 32 -12.73 5.09 -16.97
N LEU A 33 -11.52 4.57 -17.18
CA LEU A 33 -10.28 5.21 -16.78
C LEU A 33 -9.70 6.13 -17.87
N GLY A 34 -10.32 6.22 -19.05
CA GLY A 34 -9.82 7.01 -20.18
C GLY A 34 -8.46 6.53 -20.72
N ILE A 35 -8.18 5.23 -20.64
CA ILE A 35 -6.91 4.63 -21.12
C ILE A 35 -7.17 3.48 -22.09
N THR A 36 -6.12 2.99 -22.74
CA THR A 36 -6.22 1.81 -23.60
C THR A 36 -6.40 0.52 -22.79
N GLN A 37 -7.07 -0.48 -23.37
CA GLN A 37 -7.21 -1.81 -22.74
C GLN A 37 -5.85 -2.42 -22.40
N GLN A 38 -4.86 -2.29 -23.28
CA GLN A 38 -3.51 -2.80 -23.06
C GLN A 38 -2.84 -2.13 -21.85
N SER A 39 -3.02 -0.82 -21.68
CA SER A 39 -2.51 -0.10 -20.50
C SER A 39 -3.17 -0.60 -19.22
N TYR A 40 -4.49 -0.89 -19.25
CA TYR A 40 -5.17 -1.46 -18.10
C TYR A 40 -4.72 -2.89 -17.80
N ALA A 41 -4.53 -3.73 -18.82
CA ALA A 41 -4.03 -5.10 -18.65
C ALA A 41 -2.60 -5.12 -18.08
N TYR A 42 -1.73 -4.23 -18.54
CA TYR A 42 -0.40 -4.05 -17.96
C TYR A 42 -0.47 -3.59 -16.50
N PHE A 43 -1.37 -2.64 -16.19
CA PHE A 43 -1.61 -2.19 -14.82
C PHE A 43 -2.14 -3.32 -13.91
N GLU A 44 -3.13 -4.11 -14.35
CA GLU A 44 -3.73 -5.20 -13.57
C GLU A 44 -2.69 -6.30 -13.27
N THR A 45 -1.76 -6.54 -14.19
CA THR A 45 -0.66 -7.51 -14.01
C THR A 45 0.50 -6.96 -13.18
N ASN A 46 0.76 -5.65 -13.21
CA ASN A 46 1.88 -4.99 -12.55
C ASN A 46 1.45 -3.77 -11.71
N PRO A 47 0.55 -3.92 -10.71
CA PRO A 47 0.05 -2.79 -9.92
C PRO A 47 1.15 -2.14 -9.06
N ALA A 48 2.24 -2.86 -8.77
CA ALA A 48 3.36 -2.35 -7.99
C ALA A 48 4.21 -1.29 -8.72
N THR A 49 4.14 -1.22 -10.07
CA THR A 49 4.86 -0.20 -10.85
C THR A 49 4.04 1.07 -11.03
N ALA A 50 2.74 1.02 -10.72
CA ALA A 50 1.85 2.17 -10.79
C ALA A 50 1.98 3.05 -9.55
N THR A 51 1.58 4.31 -9.68
CA THR A 51 1.47 5.21 -8.53
C THR A 51 0.39 4.68 -7.58
N LEU A 52 0.59 4.90 -6.28
CA LEU A 52 -0.42 4.54 -5.27
C LEU A 52 -1.77 5.17 -5.60
N GLY A 53 -1.79 6.44 -6.03
CA GLY A 53 -3.00 7.13 -6.47
C GLY A 53 -3.75 6.39 -7.58
N ARG A 54 -3.04 5.82 -8.56
CA ARG A 54 -3.66 5.03 -9.64
C ARG A 54 -4.29 3.74 -9.11
N VAL A 55 -3.64 3.08 -8.15
CA VAL A 55 -4.19 1.90 -7.48
C VAL A 55 -5.48 2.26 -6.72
N PHE A 56 -5.47 3.35 -5.95
CA PHE A 56 -6.66 3.84 -5.24
C PHE A 56 -7.81 4.20 -6.16
N MET A 57 -7.54 4.84 -7.32
CA MET A 57 -8.58 5.12 -8.31
C MET A 57 -9.26 3.84 -8.80
N VAL A 58 -8.48 2.80 -9.10
CA VAL A 58 -9.03 1.53 -9.56
C VAL A 58 -9.81 0.82 -8.46
N LEU A 59 -9.31 0.80 -7.23
CA LEU A 59 -10.02 0.22 -6.09
C LEU A 59 -11.38 0.90 -5.86
N ARG A 60 -11.42 2.23 -5.93
CA ARG A 60 -12.68 3.00 -5.86
C ARG A 60 -13.64 2.65 -6.99
N MET A 61 -13.15 2.46 -8.21
CA MET A 61 -14.00 2.00 -9.33
C MET A 61 -14.53 0.58 -9.15
N LEU A 62 -13.86 -0.24 -8.35
CA LEU A 62 -14.27 -1.61 -8.04
C LEU A 62 -15.10 -1.69 -6.74
N ASP A 63 -15.43 -0.55 -6.10
CA ASP A 63 -16.09 -0.48 -4.78
C ASP A 63 -15.32 -1.24 -3.69
N VAL A 64 -13.99 -1.19 -3.74
CA VAL A 64 -13.08 -1.83 -2.78
C VAL A 64 -12.38 -0.78 -1.93
N GLU A 65 -12.36 -1.00 -0.62
CA GLU A 65 -11.70 -0.13 0.36
C GLU A 65 -10.40 -0.75 0.90
N ILE A 66 -9.48 0.10 1.36
CA ILE A 66 -8.26 -0.33 2.07
C ILE A 66 -8.40 0.06 3.54
N SER A 67 -8.23 -0.93 4.43
CA SER A 67 -8.13 -0.71 5.88
C SER A 67 -6.68 -0.88 6.35
N LEU A 68 -6.18 0.06 7.16
CA LEU A 68 -4.88 -0.06 7.83
C LEU A 68 -5.08 -0.57 9.25
N ASN A 69 -4.43 -1.68 9.58
CA ASN A 69 -4.50 -2.30 10.91
C ASN A 69 -3.10 -2.36 11.52
N GLN A 70 -2.96 -1.96 12.78
CA GLN A 70 -1.69 -2.07 13.49
C GLN A 70 -1.48 -3.52 13.93
N THR A 71 -0.45 -4.18 13.42
CA THR A 71 -0.06 -5.51 13.90
C THR A 71 0.83 -5.35 15.14
N SER A 72 0.28 -5.63 16.33
CA SER A 72 1.10 -5.75 17.54
C SER A 72 1.75 -7.14 17.55
N PRO A 73 3.06 -7.26 17.75
CA PRO A 73 3.76 -8.56 17.79
C PRO A 73 3.32 -9.46 18.98
N ALA A 74 2.44 -8.99 19.86
CA ALA A 74 2.04 -9.72 21.07
C ALA A 74 0.73 -10.54 20.95
N SER A 75 -0.05 -10.41 19.87
CA SER A 75 -1.40 -11.01 19.83
C SER A 75 -1.53 -12.31 19.01
N SER A 76 -0.42 -12.88 18.54
CA SER A 76 -0.38 -14.22 17.96
C SER A 76 0.14 -15.25 18.98
N LYS A 77 -0.58 -15.42 20.09
CA LYS A 77 -0.52 -16.65 20.90
C LYS A 77 -1.94 -17.10 21.19
N GLY A 78 -2.15 -18.41 21.02
CA GLY A 78 -3.44 -19.06 20.83
C GLY A 78 -4.53 -18.67 21.82
N ALA A 79 -5.73 -18.49 21.28
CA ALA A 79 -6.95 -18.46 22.06
C ALA A 79 -7.38 -19.89 22.41
N THR A 80 -7.19 -20.28 23.68
CA THR A 80 -8.08 -21.15 24.47
C THR A 80 -7.92 -20.81 25.97
N PRO A 81 -8.96 -20.99 26.79
CA PRO A 81 -9.35 -20.01 27.80
C PRO A 81 -8.64 -20.21 29.14
N SER A 82 -8.01 -19.14 29.65
CA SER A 82 -7.49 -19.11 31.02
C SER A 82 -8.60 -18.67 31.99
N VAL A 83 -8.98 -19.60 32.85
CA VAL A 83 -9.91 -19.42 33.98
C VAL A 83 -9.46 -18.23 34.83
N LYS A 84 -10.34 -17.24 35.00
CA LYS A 84 -10.13 -16.12 35.92
C LYS A 84 -10.24 -16.62 37.36
N VAL A 85 -9.13 -17.05 37.96
CA VAL A 85 -9.01 -17.03 39.43
C VAL A 85 -8.72 -15.58 39.83
N THR A 86 -9.75 -14.97 40.39
CA THR A 86 -9.70 -13.64 40.98
C THR A 86 -8.95 -13.75 42.30
N ASN A 87 -7.75 -13.17 42.39
CA ASN A 87 -7.21 -12.81 43.70
C ASN A 87 -7.03 -11.29 43.77
N LYS A 88 -7.90 -10.68 44.58
CA LYS A 88 -7.90 -9.26 44.89
C LYS A 88 -6.90 -8.97 46.01
N ARG A 89 -6.14 -7.90 45.79
CA ARG A 89 -5.71 -6.86 46.75
C ARG A 89 -4.56 -7.20 47.74
N PRO A 90 -3.93 -6.18 48.39
CA PRO A 90 -3.31 -4.96 47.82
C PRO A 90 -2.05 -4.50 48.60
N VAL A 91 -1.00 -3.92 47.98
CA VAL A 91 -0.09 -3.03 48.75
C VAL A 91 0.55 -1.96 47.83
N LYS A 92 0.26 -0.68 48.10
CA LYS A 92 1.09 0.52 47.76
C LYS A 92 2.02 0.80 48.97
N PRO A 93 2.98 1.76 48.99
CA PRO A 93 3.42 2.72 47.95
C PRO A 93 4.96 2.84 47.83
N VAL A 94 5.52 3.33 46.71
CA VAL A 94 6.83 4.02 46.72
C VAL A 94 6.84 5.17 45.73
N ILE A 95 7.13 6.35 46.26
CA ILE A 95 7.34 7.64 45.58
C ILE A 95 8.82 7.77 45.25
N GLN A 96 9.18 8.17 44.03
CA GLN A 96 10.47 8.82 43.67
C GLN A 96 10.29 9.50 42.30
N LYS A 97 9.91 10.77 42.24
CA LYS A 97 10.75 11.99 42.16
C LYS A 97 11.81 11.98 41.06
N THR A 98 11.62 12.94 40.12
CA THR A 98 12.64 13.75 39.40
C THR A 98 13.60 12.99 38.48
N SER A 99 13.74 13.28 37.18
CA SER A 99 14.26 14.55 36.67
C SER A 99 14.58 14.45 35.16
N LYS A 100 14.46 15.59 34.46
CA LYS A 100 15.35 16.10 33.40
C LYS A 100 15.49 15.33 32.06
N THR A 101 14.82 15.85 31.03
CA THR A 101 15.37 16.08 29.67
C THR A 101 16.53 17.12 29.78
N PRO A 102 17.47 17.31 28.81
CA PRO A 102 17.37 16.96 27.39
C PRO A 102 18.66 16.45 26.71
N ARG A 103 18.54 15.86 25.51
CA ARG A 103 19.67 15.82 24.56
C ARG A 103 19.15 15.83 23.12
N ALA A 104 18.99 17.04 22.57
CA ALA A 104 18.84 17.26 21.14
C ALA A 104 20.22 17.11 20.49
N VAL A 105 20.35 16.11 19.62
CA VAL A 105 21.56 15.86 18.83
C VAL A 105 21.47 16.67 17.53
N ALA A 106 22.54 17.40 17.27
CA ALA A 106 22.75 18.29 16.15
C ALA A 106 22.57 17.60 14.78
N ILE A 107 21.75 18.19 13.91
CA ILE A 107 21.67 17.85 12.50
C ILE A 107 22.76 18.64 11.76
N ARG A 108 23.76 17.91 11.25
CA ARG A 108 24.79 18.44 10.35
C ARG A 108 24.25 18.55 8.92
N LYS A 109 24.72 19.60 8.26
CA LYS A 109 24.45 20.08 6.90
C LYS A 109 24.83 19.06 5.82
N ALA A 110 24.05 19.00 4.73
CA ALA A 110 24.55 18.65 3.40
C ALA A 110 23.82 19.48 2.32
N LYS A 111 24.61 20.14 1.48
CA LYS A 111 24.22 21.03 0.36
C LYS A 111 23.66 20.24 -0.83
N PRO A 112 22.85 20.88 -1.70
CA PRO A 112 22.36 20.29 -2.94
C PRO A 112 23.41 20.42 -4.07
N SER A 113 23.69 19.33 -4.79
CA SER A 113 24.34 19.38 -6.11
C SER A 113 23.28 19.17 -7.18
N ALA A 114 23.03 20.24 -7.91
CA ALA A 114 22.14 20.29 -9.06
C ALA A 114 22.93 20.10 -10.36
N VAL A 115 22.19 19.70 -11.39
CA VAL A 115 22.48 19.85 -12.82
C VAL A 115 23.44 18.82 -13.44
N VAL A 116 22.85 17.76 -14.01
CA VAL A 116 23.35 17.19 -15.27
C VAL A 116 22.19 17.13 -16.26
N LYS A 117 22.36 17.88 -17.35
CA LYS A 117 21.43 18.11 -18.45
C LYS A 117 21.74 17.03 -19.50
N VAL A 118 20.83 16.09 -19.74
CA VAL A 118 21.03 15.05 -20.77
C VAL A 118 20.03 15.25 -21.91
N GLY A 119 20.62 15.58 -23.07
CA GLY A 119 20.26 15.16 -24.42
C GLY A 119 18.78 15.00 -24.81
N ARG A 120 18.33 15.88 -25.71
CA ARG A 120 17.21 15.65 -26.65
C ARG A 120 17.41 14.30 -27.35
N ILE A 121 16.46 13.38 -27.19
CA ILE A 121 16.33 12.19 -28.05
C ILE A 121 15.18 12.48 -29.02
N VAL A 122 15.53 12.55 -30.31
CA VAL A 122 14.61 12.74 -31.43
C VAL A 122 13.87 11.42 -31.69
N ALA A 123 12.55 11.51 -31.90
CA ALA A 123 11.67 10.37 -32.18
C ALA A 123 11.94 9.79 -33.59
N PRO A 124 11.94 8.46 -33.77
CA PRO A 124 11.84 7.87 -35.10
C PRO A 124 10.37 7.77 -35.57
N THR A 125 10.18 8.12 -36.82
CA THR A 125 8.92 8.22 -37.56
C THR A 125 8.31 6.85 -37.88
N ARG A 126 6.98 6.83 -37.89
CA ARG A 126 6.07 5.72 -38.15
C ARG A 126 6.12 5.29 -39.62
N LYS A 127 6.36 4.01 -39.94
CA LYS A 127 6.07 3.42 -41.25
C LYS A 127 4.99 2.35 -41.13
N LYS A 128 3.93 2.51 -41.93
CA LYS A 128 2.83 1.56 -42.17
C LYS A 128 3.27 0.51 -43.18
N GLU A 129 2.90 -0.74 -42.95
CA GLU A 129 2.74 -1.86 -43.90
C GLU A 129 1.86 -2.85 -43.11
N SER A 130 0.54 -3.00 -43.31
CA SER A 130 -0.25 -3.52 -44.43
C SER A 130 0.18 -4.91 -44.91
N TRP A 131 -0.19 -5.93 -44.13
CA TRP A 131 -0.66 -7.25 -44.58
C TRP A 131 -1.51 -7.90 -43.48
#